data_AF-A0AAN0XUX7-F1
#
_entry.id   AF-A0AAN0XUX7-F1
#
_cell.length_a   1.000
_cell.length_b   1.000
_cell.length_c   1.000
_cell.angle_alpha   90.00
_cell.angle_beta   90.00
_cell.angle_gamma   90.00
#
_symmetry.space_group_name_H-M   'P 1'
#
loop_
_entity.id
_entity.type
_entity.pdbx_description
1 polymer ?
#
loop_
_entity_poly.entity_id
_entity_poly.type
_entity_poly.pdbx_seq_one_letter_code
_entity_poly.pdbx_strand_id
1 'polypeptide(L)'
;MMTLDDFVQRITAINRAWKTAGDDSDPYVNQHIAKQLQEQKSAWQVEFYRTYPKLVWFKADLENHPDGEVFSVRFGERAVLSSDGDIKWNAEHIPRYLLQNLLTETEFRSATQPKNELCL
;
A
#
# COMPACT_ATOMS: atom_id res chain seq x y z
N MET A 1 -13.81 14.39 -3.92
CA MET A 1 -13.47 13.03 -3.48
C MET A 1 -12.25 12.59 -4.27
N MET A 2 -11.17 12.12 -3.62
CA MET A 2 -9.98 11.63 -4.35
C MET A 2 -10.35 10.40 -5.17
N THR A 3 -9.93 10.36 -6.42
CA THR A 3 -10.13 9.22 -7.32
C THR A 3 -9.18 8.07 -6.96
N LEU A 4 -9.44 6.88 -7.48
CA LEU A 4 -8.55 5.73 -7.33
C LEU A 4 -7.13 6.08 -7.83
N ASP A 5 -7.04 6.71 -8.98
CA ASP A 5 -5.78 7.09 -9.63
C ASP A 5 -5.00 8.10 -8.77
N ASP A 6 -5.69 9.05 -8.13
CA ASP A 6 -5.07 10.02 -7.19
C ASP A 6 -4.40 9.29 -6.00
N PHE A 7 -5.07 8.27 -5.45
CA PHE A 7 -4.49 7.46 -4.37
C PHE A 7 -3.25 6.71 -4.82
N VAL A 8 -3.31 6.03 -5.97
CA VAL A 8 -2.18 5.28 -6.51
C VAL A 8 -0.99 6.20 -6.75
N GLN A 9 -1.19 7.34 -7.41
CA GLN A 9 -0.13 8.31 -7.65
C GLN A 9 0.50 8.81 -6.35
N ARG A 10 -0.33 9.16 -5.35
CA ARG A 10 0.16 9.65 -4.06
C ARG A 10 0.94 8.59 -3.29
N ILE A 11 0.43 7.37 -3.22
CA ILE A 11 1.10 6.25 -2.55
C ILE A 11 2.42 5.93 -3.24
N THR A 12 2.45 5.86 -4.58
CA THR A 12 3.68 5.61 -5.35
C THR A 12 4.70 6.73 -5.15
N ALA A 13 4.28 8.00 -5.13
CA ALA A 13 5.18 9.12 -4.87
C ALA A 13 5.83 9.04 -3.48
N ILE A 14 5.04 8.75 -2.43
CA ILE A 14 5.58 8.60 -1.06
C ILE A 14 6.48 7.37 -0.96
N ASN A 15 6.13 6.25 -1.60
CA ASN A 15 6.95 5.05 -1.64
C ASN A 15 8.33 5.30 -2.25
N ARG A 16 8.40 6.14 -3.30
CA ARG A 16 9.67 6.56 -3.89
C ARG A 16 10.48 7.41 -2.94
N ALA A 17 9.85 8.42 -2.34
CA ALA A 17 10.52 9.25 -1.33
C ALA A 17 11.06 8.41 -0.17
N TRP A 18 10.29 7.41 0.28
CA TRP A 18 10.72 6.46 1.31
C TRP A 18 11.96 5.66 0.89
N LYS A 19 11.95 5.08 -0.32
CA LYS A 19 13.11 4.34 -0.85
C LYS A 19 14.35 5.22 -0.96
N THR A 20 14.19 6.42 -1.54
CA THR A 20 15.29 7.40 -1.64
C THR A 20 15.83 7.80 -0.27
N ALA A 21 14.96 8.08 0.71
CA ALA A 21 15.40 8.40 2.06
C ALA A 21 16.10 7.21 2.73
N GLY A 22 15.64 5.97 2.50
CA GLY A 22 16.27 4.76 3.03
C GLY A 22 17.68 4.49 2.49
N ASP A 23 17.97 4.96 1.28
CA ASP A 23 19.29 4.83 0.64
C ASP A 23 20.23 6.02 0.96
N ASP A 24 19.77 7.00 1.75
CA ASP A 24 20.56 8.18 2.12
C ASP A 24 21.71 7.82 3.07
N SER A 25 22.85 8.52 2.96
CA SER A 25 24.02 8.29 3.79
C SER A 25 23.93 8.96 5.17
N ASP A 26 23.07 9.98 5.33
CA ASP A 26 22.79 10.61 6.61
C ASP A 26 21.90 9.68 7.48
N PRO A 27 22.38 9.25 8.67
CA PRO A 27 21.62 8.40 9.58
C PRO A 27 20.26 8.99 9.98
N TYR A 28 20.16 10.31 10.08
CA TYR A 28 18.89 10.95 10.43
C TYR A 28 17.85 10.75 9.32
N VAL A 29 18.27 10.88 8.06
CA VAL A 29 17.39 10.71 6.90
C VAL A 29 16.99 9.24 6.76
N ASN A 30 17.96 8.32 6.75
CA ASN A 30 17.69 6.91 6.50
C ASN A 30 16.98 6.17 7.65
N GLN A 31 17.03 6.69 8.88
CA GLN A 31 16.31 6.10 10.01
C GLN A 31 15.03 6.84 10.34
N HIS A 32 15.05 8.17 10.46
CA HIS A 32 13.90 8.91 10.96
C HIS A 32 12.97 9.36 9.84
N ILE A 33 13.51 10.00 8.79
CA ILE A 33 12.68 10.48 7.67
C ILE A 33 12.11 9.29 6.89
N ALA A 34 12.93 8.28 6.60
CA ALA A 34 12.47 7.07 5.93
C ALA A 34 11.35 6.37 6.72
N LYS A 35 11.48 6.26 8.05
CA LYS A 35 10.42 5.70 8.90
C LYS A 35 9.12 6.51 8.83
N GLN A 36 9.19 7.83 8.94
CA GLN A 36 8.00 8.70 8.84
C GLN A 36 7.32 8.57 7.46
N LEU A 37 8.09 8.45 6.38
CA LEU A 37 7.55 8.24 5.04
C LEU A 37 6.89 6.86 4.90
N GLN A 38 7.45 5.81 5.50
CA GLN A 38 6.83 4.48 5.53
C GLN A 38 5.49 4.50 6.28
N GLU A 39 5.44 5.15 7.45
CA GLU A 39 4.22 5.32 8.23
C GLU A 39 3.19 6.14 7.45
N GLN A 40 3.60 7.24 6.80
CA GLN A 40 2.72 8.06 5.98
C GLN A 40 2.17 7.29 4.77
N LYS A 41 3.00 6.53 4.06
CA LYS A 41 2.56 5.66 2.96
C LYS A 41 1.51 4.67 3.46
N SER A 42 1.77 4.04 4.60
CA SER A 42 0.89 3.04 5.21
C SER A 42 -0.46 3.64 5.59
N ALA A 43 -0.47 4.86 6.14
CA ALA A 43 -1.71 5.59 6.42
C ALA A 43 -2.51 5.88 5.14
N TRP A 44 -1.85 6.29 4.04
CA TRP A 44 -2.51 6.49 2.74
C TRP A 44 -3.09 5.21 2.14
N GLN A 45 -2.41 4.08 2.30
CA GLN A 45 -2.90 2.78 1.86
C GLN A 45 -4.17 2.34 2.63
N VAL A 46 -4.21 2.61 3.94
CA VAL A 46 -5.40 2.35 4.76
C VAL A 46 -6.54 3.30 4.42
N GLU A 47 -6.25 4.58 4.17
CA GLU A 47 -7.27 5.55 3.72
C GLU A 47 -7.83 5.18 2.35
N PHE A 48 -6.99 4.66 1.45
CA PHE A 48 -7.42 4.16 0.16
C PHE A 48 -8.42 3.00 0.30
N TYR A 49 -8.13 2.05 1.20
CA TYR A 49 -9.08 0.99 1.56
C TYR A 49 -10.38 1.55 2.11
N ARG A 50 -10.33 2.48 3.07
CA ARG A 50 -11.52 3.06 3.70
C ARG A 50 -12.38 3.87 2.72
N THR A 51 -11.76 4.51 1.74
CA THR A 51 -12.46 5.26 0.69
C THR A 51 -13.13 4.33 -0.31
N TYR A 52 -12.49 3.21 -0.65
CA TYR A 52 -12.98 2.25 -1.64
C TYR A 52 -13.03 0.80 -1.10
N PRO A 53 -13.79 0.53 -0.02
CA PRO A 53 -13.70 -0.75 0.71
C PRO A 53 -14.27 -1.95 -0.07
N LYS A 54 -14.99 -1.68 -1.17
CA LYS A 54 -15.51 -2.68 -2.11
C LYS A 54 -14.54 -3.00 -3.25
N LEU A 55 -13.49 -2.20 -3.45
CA LEU A 55 -12.57 -2.36 -4.58
C LEU A 55 -11.14 -2.60 -4.12
N VAL A 56 -10.76 -2.16 -2.93
CA VAL A 56 -9.40 -2.23 -2.40
C VAL A 56 -9.29 -3.31 -1.34
N TRP A 57 -8.21 -4.08 -1.37
CA TRP A 57 -7.88 -5.06 -0.32
C TRP A 57 -6.37 -5.27 -0.19
N PHE A 58 -5.98 -5.89 0.91
CA PHE A 58 -4.60 -6.25 1.21
C PHE A 58 -4.41 -7.75 0.94
N LYS A 59 -3.62 -8.10 -0.08
CA LYS A 59 -3.27 -9.48 -0.43
C LYS A 59 -1.88 -9.81 0.12
N ALA A 60 -1.74 -10.85 0.93
CA ALA A 60 -0.42 -11.31 1.38
C ALA A 60 0.46 -11.65 0.16
N ASP A 61 1.70 -11.16 0.14
CA ASP A 61 2.64 -11.40 -0.97
C ASP A 61 3.51 -12.63 -0.70
N LEU A 62 2.89 -13.81 -0.67
CA LEU A 62 3.56 -15.06 -0.31
C LEU A 62 4.60 -15.52 -1.36
N GLU A 63 4.55 -14.97 -2.57
CA GLU A 63 5.49 -15.30 -3.65
C GLU A 63 6.87 -14.69 -3.38
N ASN A 64 6.91 -13.42 -2.98
CA ASN A 64 8.17 -12.72 -2.68
C ASN A 64 8.51 -12.69 -1.19
N HIS A 65 7.50 -12.83 -0.32
CA HIS A 65 7.59 -12.80 1.13
C HIS A 65 6.85 -14.00 1.74
N PRO A 66 7.43 -15.21 1.72
CA PRO A 66 6.78 -16.44 2.17
C PRO A 66 6.41 -16.46 3.66
N ASP A 67 7.02 -15.59 4.47
CA ASP A 67 6.70 -15.39 5.88
C ASP A 67 5.35 -14.70 6.10
N GLY A 68 4.76 -14.10 5.07
CA GLY A 68 3.47 -13.39 5.16
C GLY A 68 3.54 -12.05 5.90
N GLU A 69 4.74 -11.48 6.04
CA GLU A 69 4.97 -10.21 6.74
C GLU A 69 4.69 -8.98 5.85
N VAL A 70 4.35 -9.20 4.58
CA VAL A 70 4.11 -8.13 3.61
C VAL A 70 2.80 -8.36 2.87
N PHE A 71 2.02 -7.29 2.75
CA PHE A 71 0.78 -7.25 1.96
C PHE A 71 0.93 -6.31 0.78
N SER A 72 0.43 -6.74 -0.37
CA SER A 72 0.24 -5.93 -1.57
C SER A 72 -1.13 -5.26 -1.53
N VAL A 73 -1.18 -3.94 -1.74
CA VAL A 73 -2.44 -3.19 -1.75
C VAL A 73 -3.08 -3.30 -3.13
N ARG A 74 -4.04 -4.20 -3.28
CA ARG A 74 -4.75 -4.48 -4.54
C ARG A 74 -5.96 -3.57 -4.69
N PHE A 75 -6.31 -3.26 -5.94
CA PHE A 75 -7.46 -2.44 -6.25
C PHE A 75 -8.09 -2.83 -7.58
N GLY A 76 -9.42 -2.92 -7.63
CA GLY A 76 -10.22 -3.09 -8.85
C GLY A 76 -9.73 -4.19 -9.80
N GLU A 77 -10.18 -4.10 -11.05
CA GLU A 77 -9.77 -4.99 -12.15
C GLU A 77 -8.93 -4.27 -13.21
N ARG A 78 -8.83 -2.93 -13.12
CA ARG A 78 -8.11 -2.09 -14.06
C ARG A 78 -6.75 -1.72 -13.49
N ALA A 79 -5.74 -1.70 -14.35
CA ALA A 79 -4.48 -1.09 -14.01
C ALA A 79 -4.57 0.44 -14.04
N VAL A 80 -3.73 1.10 -13.25
CA VAL A 80 -3.56 2.55 -13.25
C VAL A 80 -2.21 2.88 -13.87
N LEU A 81 -2.16 3.86 -14.76
CA LEU A 81 -0.90 4.42 -15.22
C LEU A 81 -0.38 5.40 -14.16
N SER A 82 0.71 5.06 -13.47
CA SER A 82 1.33 6.00 -12.54
C SER A 82 2.06 7.12 -13.30
N SER A 83 2.34 8.20 -12.59
CA SER A 83 2.96 9.43 -13.15
C SER A 83 4.36 9.24 -13.74
N ASP A 84 4.92 8.04 -13.59
CA ASP A 84 6.21 7.60 -14.11
C ASP A 84 6.11 6.79 -15.41
N GLY A 85 4.89 6.50 -15.88
CA GLY A 85 4.65 5.67 -17.05
C GLY A 85 4.48 4.18 -16.75
N ASP A 86 4.57 3.75 -15.49
CA ASP A 86 4.39 2.34 -15.12
C ASP A 86 2.90 1.98 -15.02
N ILE A 87 2.57 0.77 -15.46
CA ILE A 87 1.24 0.19 -15.30
C ILE A 87 1.17 -0.50 -13.92
N LYS A 88 0.39 0.05 -13.01
CA LYS A 88 0.23 -0.41 -11.63
C LYS A 88 -1.01 -1.28 -11.46
N TRP A 89 -0.80 -2.47 -10.93
CA TRP A 89 -1.83 -3.43 -10.50
C TRP A 89 -1.96 -3.51 -8.97
N ASN A 90 -1.18 -2.69 -8.26
CA ASN A 90 -1.20 -2.53 -6.82
C ASN A 90 -0.72 -1.13 -6.44
N ALA A 91 -1.10 -0.67 -5.24
CA ALA A 91 -0.65 0.58 -4.64
C ALA A 91 0.46 0.29 -3.64
N GLU A 92 1.51 -0.39 -4.11
CA GLU A 92 2.71 -0.74 -3.35
C GLU A 92 2.45 -1.70 -2.17
N HIS A 93 3.54 -2.10 -1.51
CA HIS A 93 3.51 -3.01 -0.37
C HIS A 93 3.40 -2.26 0.97
N ILE A 94 2.74 -2.91 1.94
CA ILE A 94 2.63 -2.49 3.35
C ILE A 94 3.07 -3.65 4.26
N PRO A 95 3.91 -3.39 5.28
CA PRO A 95 4.24 -4.38 6.31
C PRO A 95 3.01 -4.79 7.14
N ARG A 96 2.92 -6.08 7.50
CA ARG A 96 1.83 -6.64 8.30
C ARG A 96 1.64 -5.91 9.62
N TYR A 97 2.73 -5.63 10.35
CA TYR A 97 2.65 -4.97 11.64
C TYR A 97 2.05 -3.55 11.53
N LEU A 98 2.37 -2.78 10.47
CA LEU A 98 1.77 -1.47 10.24
C LEU A 98 0.29 -1.59 9.89
N LEU A 99 -0.07 -2.57 9.07
CA LEU A 99 -1.47 -2.83 8.73
C LEU A 99 -2.30 -3.18 9.98
N GLN A 100 -1.76 -4.03 10.86
CA GLN A 100 -2.40 -4.40 12.13
C GLN A 100 -2.48 -3.24 13.14
N ASN A 101 -1.53 -2.30 13.09
CA ASN A 101 -1.56 -1.11 13.95
C ASN A 101 -2.57 -0.05 13.47
N LEU A 102 -2.83 0.02 12.16
CA LEU A 102 -3.67 1.07 11.55
C LEU A 102 -5.13 0.65 11.36
N LEU A 103 -5.41 -0.65 11.37
CA LEU A 103 -6.75 -1.21 11.24
C LEU A 103 -7.24 -1.77 12.57
N THR A 104 -8.53 -1.61 12.84
CA THR A 104 -9.19 -2.46 13.84
C THR A 104 -9.17 -3.93 13.39
N GLU A 105 -9.33 -4.85 14.32
CA GLU A 105 -9.36 -6.29 13.99
C GLU A 105 -10.47 -6.64 12.98
N THR A 106 -11.65 -6.03 13.11
CA THR A 106 -12.77 -6.19 12.16
C THR A 106 -12.43 -5.66 10.78
N GLU A 107 -11.78 -4.49 10.70
CA GLU A 107 -11.28 -3.96 9.44
C GLU A 107 -10.22 -4.89 8.85
N PHE A 108 -9.25 -5.35 9.62
CA PHE A 108 -8.19 -6.24 9.15
C PHE A 108 -8.74 -7.52 8.53
N ARG A 109 -9.67 -8.20 9.23
CA ARG A 109 -10.33 -9.41 8.70
C ARG A 109 -11.07 -9.11 7.39
N SER A 110 -11.77 -7.98 7.32
CA SER A 110 -12.52 -7.60 6.12
C SER A 110 -11.60 -7.18 4.97
N ALA A 111 -10.55 -6.43 5.27
CA ALA A 111 -9.65 -5.80 4.31
C ALA A 111 -8.67 -6.79 3.70
N THR A 112 -8.43 -7.93 4.34
CA THR A 112 -7.56 -9.01 3.83
C THR A 112 -8.31 -10.05 3.01
N GLN A 113 -9.64 -9.93 2.86
CA GLN A 113 -10.39 -10.74 1.91
C GLN A 113 -10.35 -10.11 0.51
N PRO A 114 -10.12 -10.91 -0.55
CA PRO A 114 -10.29 -10.46 -1.93
C PRO A 114 -11.66 -9.82 -2.15
N LYS A 115 -11.70 -8.71 -2.89
CA LYS A 115 -12.98 -8.02 -3.18
C LYS A 115 -13.68 -8.51 -4.43
N ASN A 116 -12.94 -9.10 -5.36
CA ASN A 116 -13.46 -9.86 -6.50
C ASN A 116 -12.61 -11.12 -6.71
N GLU A 117 -13.14 -12.27 -6.28
CA GLU A 117 -12.90 -13.60 -6.90
C GLU A 117 -14.26 -14.18 -7.34
N LEU A 118 -15.11 -13.36 -7.98
CA LEU A 118 -16.31 -13.83 -8.67
C LEU A 118 -16.33 -13.21 -10.07
N CYS A 119 -16.21 -14.12 -11.06
CA CYS A 119 -16.19 -13.94 -12.53
C CYS A 119 -14.80 -13.56 -13.10
N LEU A 120 -14.06 -14.39 -13.86
CA LEU A 120 -14.31 -15.64 -14.60
C LEU A 120 -13.02 -16.47 -14.63
#